data_AF-A0A9E1L4E3-F1
#
_entry.id   AF-A0A9E1L4E3-F1
#
_cell.length_a   1.000
_cell.length_b   1.000
_cell.length_c   1.000
_cell.angle_alpha   90.00
_cell.angle_beta   90.00
_cell.angle_gamma   90.00
#
_symmetry.space_group_name_H-M   'P 1'
#
loop_
_entity.id
_entity.type
_entity.pdbx_description
1 polymer ?
#
loop_
_entity_poly.entity_id
_entity_poly.type
_entity_poly.pdbx_seq_one_letter_code
_entity_poly.pdbx_strand_id
1 'polypeptide(L)'
;MKRREFLSKGLTVSTAVALGSSSLSQSFAAELPADIINMSASKLSAAIRQRQVSCEEVMSAYLQRIHRYNPVYNAIVSLVEDDQLLAQAREADQALASDQYRGWMHGMPHAVKD
;
A
#
# COMPACT_ATOMS: atom_id res chain seq x y z
N MET A 1 44.06 29.88 -3.20
CA MET A 1 44.45 30.47 -1.90
C MET A 1 43.15 30.93 -1.23
N LYS A 2 42.72 30.55 -0.02
CA LYS A 2 43.34 29.95 1.16
C LYS A 2 42.39 28.95 1.82
N ARG A 3 42.97 27.83 2.26
CA ARG A 3 42.49 26.92 3.31
C ARG A 3 42.75 27.58 4.68
N ARG A 4 41.92 27.28 5.69
CA ARG A 4 42.17 27.53 7.14
C ARG A 4 42.06 29.02 7.50
N GLU A 5 41.39 29.49 8.54
CA GLU A 5 41.08 29.02 9.89
C GLU A 5 39.72 29.65 10.26
N PHE A 6 38.82 29.01 10.99
CA PHE A 6 38.88 29.06 12.44
C PHE A 6 38.02 27.91 12.99
N LEU A 7 38.73 26.95 13.59
CA LEU A 7 38.20 26.05 14.59
C LEU A 7 37.57 26.84 15.76
N SER A 8 36.73 26.12 16.50
CA SER A 8 36.63 26.21 17.96
C SER A 8 35.77 27.34 18.53
N LYS A 9 34.55 26.95 18.92
CA LYS A 9 33.73 27.33 20.10
C LYS A 9 32.26 27.06 19.75
N GLY A 10 31.50 26.19 20.39
CA GLY A 10 31.74 25.38 21.57
C GLY A 10 30.62 24.34 21.68
N LEU A 11 30.96 23.28 22.39
CA LEU A 11 30.08 22.23 22.88
C LEU A 11 29.05 22.84 23.86
N THR A 12 27.76 22.80 23.54
CA THR A 12 26.70 22.84 24.55
C THR A 12 25.65 21.79 24.23
N VAL A 13 25.75 20.68 24.95
CA VAL A 13 24.67 19.71 25.14
C VAL A 13 23.52 20.43 25.82
N SER A 14 22.33 20.40 25.20
CA SER A 14 21.07 20.58 25.90
C SER A 14 20.00 19.77 25.21
N THR A 15 19.64 18.71 25.92
CA THR A 15 18.45 17.89 25.77
C THR A 15 17.18 18.75 25.70
N ALA A 16 16.44 18.66 24.61
CA ALA A 16 15.02 18.96 24.60
C ALA A 16 14.28 17.78 23.97
N VAL A 17 13.49 17.15 24.83
CA VAL A 17 12.65 15.98 24.60
C VAL A 17 11.57 16.28 23.55
N ALA A 18 11.43 15.31 22.65
CA ALA A 18 10.24 14.85 21.93
C ALA A 18 9.02 15.79 21.80
N LEU A 19 8.62 16.03 20.54
CA LEU A 19 7.26 15.72 20.09
C LEU A 19 7.35 15.11 18.70
N GLY A 20 6.84 13.88 18.57
CA GLY A 20 6.96 13.03 17.40
C GLY A 20 6.25 13.60 16.18
N SER A 21 6.99 13.73 15.08
CA SER A 21 6.48 14.05 13.75
C SER A 21 6.15 12.79 12.94
N SER A 22 5.90 11.65 13.59
CA SER A 22 5.62 10.37 12.92
C SER A 22 4.12 10.06 12.81
N SER A 23 3.25 11.06 12.93
CA SER A 23 1.78 10.85 12.90
C SER A 23 1.10 11.21 11.56
N LEU A 24 1.84 11.57 10.52
CA LEU A 24 1.24 11.85 9.21
C LEU A 24 1.04 10.60 8.34
N SER A 25 1.76 9.50 8.62
CA SER A 25 1.51 8.21 7.95
C SER A 25 0.54 7.30 8.70
N GLN A 26 0.32 7.54 9.99
CA GLN A 26 -0.52 6.67 10.82
C GLN A 26 -2.03 6.84 10.55
N SER A 27 -2.45 7.98 9.97
CA SER A 27 -3.87 8.34 9.87
C SER A 27 -4.55 7.95 8.55
N PHE A 28 -3.83 7.35 7.59
CA PHE A 28 -4.44 6.80 6.37
C PHE A 28 -4.85 5.33 6.49
N ALA A 29 -4.29 4.60 7.45
CA ALA A 29 -4.49 3.15 7.58
C ALA A 29 -5.67 2.74 8.48
N ALA A 30 -6.30 3.68 9.20
CA ALA A 30 -7.20 3.38 10.31
C ALA A 30 -8.69 3.61 10.04
N GLU A 31 -9.05 4.39 9.02
CA GLU A 31 -10.38 4.27 8.42
C GLU A 31 -10.33 3.09 7.46
N LEU A 32 -11.35 2.22 7.50
CA LEU A 32 -11.43 1.01 6.69
C LEU A 32 -10.86 1.22 5.27
N PRO A 33 -10.35 0.16 4.59
CA PRO A 33 -9.98 0.20 3.18
C PRO A 33 -11.17 0.50 2.23
N ALA A 34 -12.29 0.99 2.77
CA ALA A 34 -13.39 1.64 2.11
C ALA A 34 -12.93 2.59 0.99
N ASP A 35 -11.87 3.36 1.18
CA ASP A 35 -11.39 4.23 0.09
C ASP A 35 -10.93 3.38 -1.12
N ILE A 36 -10.07 2.38 -0.90
CA ILE A 36 -9.55 1.48 -1.95
C ILE A 36 -10.69 0.80 -2.72
N ILE A 37 -11.64 0.17 -2.03
CA ILE A 37 -12.76 -0.57 -2.65
C ILE A 37 -13.80 0.34 -3.32
N ASN A 38 -13.74 1.66 -3.08
CA ASN A 38 -14.61 2.65 -3.70
C ASN A 38 -13.91 3.42 -4.84
N MET A 39 -12.61 3.20 -5.06
CA MET A 39 -11.88 3.81 -6.18
C MET A 39 -12.41 3.27 -7.51
N SER A 40 -12.45 4.14 -8.53
CA SER A 40 -12.63 3.66 -9.91
C SER A 40 -11.39 2.86 -10.35
N ALA A 41 -11.57 1.94 -11.29
CA ALA A 41 -10.46 1.11 -11.80
C ALA A 41 -9.27 1.97 -12.29
N SER A 42 -9.53 3.09 -12.96
CA SER A 42 -8.47 4.00 -13.42
C SER A 42 -7.73 4.67 -12.28
N LYS A 43 -8.43 5.07 -11.20
CA LYS A 43 -7.80 5.65 -10.00
C LYS A 43 -6.96 4.61 -9.27
N LEU A 44 -7.50 3.41 -9.08
CA LEU A 44 -6.81 2.30 -8.42
C LEU A 44 -5.54 1.90 -9.19
N SER A 45 -5.65 1.73 -10.51
CA SER A 45 -4.52 1.45 -11.40
C SER A 45 -3.43 2.52 -11.31
N ALA A 46 -3.83 3.80 -11.30
CA ALA A 46 -2.89 4.90 -11.14
C ALA A 46 -2.22 4.93 -9.76
N ALA A 47 -2.96 4.61 -8.69
CA ALA A 47 -2.46 4.54 -7.33
C ALA A 47 -1.45 3.40 -7.15
N ILE A 48 -1.77 2.20 -7.67
CA ILE A 48 -0.85 1.05 -7.70
C ILE A 48 0.41 1.42 -8.47
N ARG A 49 0.30 1.96 -9.70
CA ARG A 49 1.46 2.35 -10.51
C ARG A 49 2.35 3.38 -9.81
N GLN A 50 1.74 4.31 -9.08
CA GLN A 50 2.45 5.34 -8.30
C GLN A 50 2.97 4.81 -6.95
N ARG A 51 2.73 3.53 -6.64
CA ARG A 51 3.10 2.87 -5.37
C ARG A 51 2.50 3.59 -4.15
N GLN A 52 1.32 4.20 -4.33
CA GLN A 52 0.54 4.83 -3.25
C GLN A 52 -0.24 3.81 -2.43
N VAL A 53 -0.59 2.68 -3.06
CA VAL A 53 -1.18 1.49 -2.44
C VAL A 53 -0.47 0.27 -3.01
N SER A 54 -0.26 -0.76 -2.19
CA SER A 54 0.31 -2.02 -2.65
C SER A 54 -0.76 -2.95 -3.21
N CYS A 55 -0.36 -3.88 -4.10
CA CYS A 55 -1.26 -4.91 -4.60
C CYS A 55 -1.76 -5.80 -3.45
N GLU A 56 -0.91 -6.08 -2.46
CA GLU A 56 -1.29 -6.84 -1.25
C GLU A 56 -2.37 -6.13 -0.41
N GLU A 57 -2.23 -4.82 -0.19
CA GLU A 57 -3.25 -3.99 0.49
C GLU A 57 -4.58 -4.01 -0.27
N VAL A 58 -4.51 -3.88 -1.59
CA VAL A 58 -5.70 -3.95 -2.46
C VAL A 58 -6.36 -5.32 -2.37
N MET A 59 -5.61 -6.42 -2.48
CA MET A 59 -6.19 -7.76 -2.37
C MET A 59 -6.81 -8.01 -0.99
N SER A 60 -6.12 -7.62 0.09
CA SER A 60 -6.63 -7.74 1.46
C SER A 60 -7.94 -6.98 1.65
N ALA A 61 -8.05 -5.76 1.11
CA ALA A 61 -9.28 -4.97 1.15
C ALA A 61 -10.47 -5.67 0.46
N TYR A 62 -10.24 -6.29 -0.70
CA TYR A 62 -11.28 -7.01 -1.42
C TYR A 62 -11.66 -8.31 -0.73
N LEU A 63 -10.71 -9.09 -0.21
CA LEU A 63 -10.99 -10.31 0.55
C LEU A 63 -11.83 -10.02 1.79
N GLN A 64 -11.49 -8.98 2.56
CA GLN A 64 -12.30 -8.54 3.70
C GLN A 64 -13.75 -8.21 3.30
N ARG A 65 -13.95 -7.55 2.15
CA ARG A 65 -15.30 -7.25 1.62
C ARG A 65 -16.03 -8.53 1.20
N ILE A 66 -15.34 -9.44 0.51
CA ILE A 66 -15.90 -10.73 0.08
C ILE A 66 -16.36 -11.51 1.32
N HIS A 67 -15.51 -11.70 2.31
CA HIS A 67 -15.85 -12.42 3.55
C HIS A 67 -17.03 -11.81 4.29
N ARG A 68 -17.15 -10.48 4.28
CA ARG A 68 -18.26 -9.77 4.93
C ARG A 68 -19.60 -9.95 4.22
N TYR A 69 -19.61 -9.93 2.89
CA TYR A 69 -20.86 -9.79 2.12
C TYR A 69 -21.23 -11.02 1.29
N ASN A 70 -20.26 -11.83 0.88
CA ASN A 70 -20.52 -13.01 0.05
C ASN A 70 -21.44 -14.05 0.71
N PRO A 71 -21.45 -14.25 2.05
CA PRO A 71 -22.43 -15.14 2.68
C PRO A 71 -23.89 -14.73 2.46
N VAL A 72 -24.15 -13.45 2.14
CA VAL A 72 -25.50 -12.92 1.88
C VAL A 72 -25.84 -12.99 0.39
N TYR A 73 -24.89 -12.65 -0.48
CA TYR A 73 -25.15 -12.50 -1.92
C TYR A 73 -24.78 -13.72 -2.75
N ASN A 74 -23.88 -14.58 -2.26
CA ASN A 74 -23.35 -15.74 -2.97
C ASN A 74 -22.82 -15.39 -4.38
N ALA A 75 -22.11 -14.28 -4.51
CA ALA A 75 -21.61 -13.75 -5.78
C ALA A 75 -20.28 -14.39 -6.22
N ILE A 76 -19.48 -14.86 -5.26
CA ILE A 76 -18.22 -15.57 -5.49
C ILE A 76 -18.45 -17.03 -5.09
N VAL A 77 -18.64 -17.90 -6.08
CA VAL A 77 -18.97 -19.32 -5.87
C VAL A 77 -17.74 -20.20 -5.64
N SER A 78 -16.61 -19.80 -6.26
CA SER A 78 -15.35 -20.55 -6.23
C SER A 78 -14.22 -19.58 -5.86
N LEU A 79 -14.12 -19.23 -4.57
CA LEU A 79 -13.06 -18.37 -4.07
C LEU A 79 -11.77 -19.20 -3.92
N VAL A 80 -10.66 -18.68 -4.47
CA VAL A 80 -9.32 -19.21 -4.24
C VAL A 80 -8.88 -18.86 -2.82
N GLU A 81 -8.10 -19.74 -2.18
CA GLU A 81 -7.57 -19.52 -0.83
C GLU A 81 -6.87 -18.16 -0.69
N ASP A 82 -7.20 -17.43 0.37
CA ASP A 82 -6.72 -16.07 0.66
C ASP A 82 -5.20 -15.96 0.58
N ASP A 83 -4.46 -16.90 1.19
CA ASP A 83 -3.00 -16.90 1.22
C ASP A 83 -2.39 -16.98 -0.19
N GLN A 84 -3.04 -17.71 -1.10
CA GLN A 84 -2.60 -17.82 -2.48
C GLN A 84 -2.83 -16.51 -3.24
N LEU A 85 -3.97 -15.86 -3.03
CA LEU A 85 -4.28 -14.56 -3.63
C LEU A 85 -3.35 -13.46 -3.11
N LEU A 86 -3.07 -13.45 -1.81
CA LEU A 86 -2.11 -12.53 -1.18
C LEU A 86 -0.68 -12.78 -1.67
N ALA A 87 -0.29 -14.04 -1.89
CA ALA A 87 1.03 -14.35 -2.46
C ALA A 87 1.17 -13.83 -3.90
N GLN A 88 0.14 -13.96 -4.73
CA GLN A 88 0.13 -13.40 -6.09
C GLN A 88 0.20 -11.86 -6.08
N ALA A 89 -0.50 -11.22 -5.14
CA ALA A 89 -0.44 -9.79 -4.96
C ALA A 89 0.98 -9.31 -4.57
N ARG A 90 1.63 -10.02 -3.63
CA ARG A 90 3.04 -9.76 -3.26
C ARG A 90 4.00 -9.95 -4.44
N GLU A 91 3.78 -10.93 -5.31
CA GLU A 91 4.58 -11.12 -6.52
C GLU A 91 4.42 -9.93 -7.48
N ALA A 92 3.19 -9.42 -7.65
CA ALA A 92 2.95 -8.23 -8.45
C ALA A 92 3.67 -7.00 -7.87
N ASP A 93 3.62 -6.79 -6.55
CA ASP A 93 4.37 -5.72 -5.88
C ASP A 93 5.88 -5.84 -6.09
N GLN A 94 6.44 -7.05 -6.01
CA GLN A 94 7.87 -7.30 -6.29
C GLN A 94 8.23 -7.01 -7.75
N ALA A 95 7.37 -7.39 -8.69
CA ALA A 95 7.54 -7.07 -10.10
C ALA A 95 7.51 -5.55 -10.33
N LEU A 96 6.56 -4.84 -9.69
CA LEU A 96 6.49 -3.38 -9.76
C LEU A 96 7.72 -2.72 -9.16
N ALA A 97 8.23 -3.22 -8.03
CA ALA A 97 9.45 -2.73 -7.40
C ALA A 97 10.70 -2.95 -8.28
N SER A 98 10.67 -3.96 -9.14
CA SER A 98 11.71 -4.28 -10.13
C SER A 98 11.49 -3.58 -11.49
N ASP A 99 10.63 -2.55 -11.53
CA ASP A 99 10.20 -1.81 -12.73
C ASP A 99 9.57 -2.68 -13.85
N GLN A 100 9.10 -3.88 -13.50
CA GLN A 100 8.38 -4.79 -14.41
C GLN A 100 6.86 -4.52 -14.36
N TYR A 101 6.47 -3.33 -14.78
CA TYR A 101 5.06 -2.95 -14.84
C TYR A 101 4.34 -3.67 -15.98
N ARG A 102 3.27 -4.42 -15.65
CA ARG A 102 2.53 -5.29 -16.60
C ARG A 102 1.37 -4.57 -17.33
N GLY A 103 1.29 -3.24 -17.22
CA GLY A 103 0.20 -2.44 -17.80
C GLY A 103 -0.91 -2.12 -16.79
N TRP A 104 -2.00 -1.51 -17.27
CA TRP A 104 -3.04 -0.92 -16.39
C TRP A 104 -3.76 -1.91 -15.47
N MET A 105 -3.74 -3.21 -15.78
CA MET A 105 -4.30 -4.28 -14.93
C MET A 105 -3.30 -4.86 -13.92
N HIS A 106 -2.07 -4.32 -13.84
CA HIS A 106 -1.07 -4.82 -12.90
C HIS A 106 -1.57 -4.75 -11.46
N GLY A 107 -1.63 -5.89 -10.78
CA GLY A 107 -2.06 -5.98 -9.38
C GLY A 107 -3.57 -5.86 -9.14
N MET A 108 -4.39 -5.79 -10.19
CA MET A 108 -5.84 -5.64 -10.05
C MET A 108 -6.51 -6.96 -9.64
N PRO A 109 -7.35 -6.99 -8.59
CA PRO A 109 -8.20 -8.15 -8.29
C PRO A 109 -9.20 -8.40 -9.41
N HIS A 110 -9.39 -9.66 -9.80
CA HIS A 110 -10.31 -10.03 -10.86
C HIS A 110 -11.09 -11.29 -10.51
N ALA A 111 -12.42 -11.20 -10.50
CA ALA A 111 -13.31 -12.34 -10.38
C ALA A 111 -13.74 -12.80 -11.77
N VAL A 112 -13.36 -14.02 -12.15
CA VAL A 112 -13.75 -14.62 -13.43
C VAL A 112 -15.16 -15.21 -13.29
N LYS A 113 -15.99 -15.02 -14.31
CA LYS A 113 -17.31 -15.64 -14.37
C LYS A 113 -17.16 -17.16 -14.54
N ASP A 114 -17.87 -17.90 -13.70
CA ASP A 114 -18.14 -19.34 -13.85
C ASP A 114 -19.37 -19.58 -14.75
#